data_AF-A0A960ZMX6-F1
#
_entry.id   AF-A0A960ZMX6-F1
#
_cell.length_a   1.000
_cell.length_b   1.000
_cell.length_c   1.000
_cell.angle_alpha   90.00
_cell.angle_beta   90.00
_cell.angle_gamma   90.00
#
_symmetry.space_group_name_H-M   'P 1'
#
loop_
_entity.id
_entity.type
_entity.pdbx_description
1 polymer ?
#
loop_
_entity_poly.entity_id
_entity_poly.type
_entity_poly.pdbx_seq_one_letter_code
_entity_poly.pdbx_strand_id
1 'polypeptide(L)'
;MSSETMRTNPLTVAAPTPTARKKVKGPNKSRAVIRDVEAGSSVDCMHCGDRVKFQAKVRNKQVICNVYVKSRWVRVEHFHLDCYSAA
;
A
#
# COMPACT_ATOMS: atom_id res chain seq x y z
N MET A 1 -11.83 71.40 32.94
CA MET A 1 -10.58 70.66 32.72
C MET A 1 -10.95 69.19 32.78
N SER A 2 -11.37 68.58 31.66
CA SER A 2 -10.48 67.93 30.67
C SER A 2 -9.75 66.75 31.32
N SER A 3 -9.79 65.49 30.90
CA SER A 3 -10.42 64.78 29.79
C SER A 3 -10.25 63.29 30.14
N GLU A 4 -11.32 62.51 30.28
CA GLU A 4 -11.20 61.07 30.52
C GLU A 4 -10.95 60.38 29.17
N THR A 5 -9.72 59.92 28.97
CA THR A 5 -9.25 59.39 27.69
C THR A 5 -9.66 57.92 27.59
N MET A 6 -10.74 57.62 26.88
CA MET A 6 -11.14 56.24 26.59
C MET A 6 -10.08 55.57 25.73
N ARG A 7 -9.38 54.58 26.28
CA ARG A 7 -8.45 53.70 25.56
C ARG A 7 -9.25 52.61 24.85
N THR A 8 -9.37 52.67 23.53
CA THR A 8 -9.87 51.56 22.71
C THR A 8 -8.75 50.54 22.47
N ASN A 9 -9.02 49.27 22.80
CA ASN A 9 -8.10 48.16 22.58
C ASN A 9 -8.40 47.51 21.22
N PRO A 10 -7.44 47.39 20.29
CA PRO A 10 -7.69 46.69 19.03
C PRO A 10 -7.67 45.17 19.26
N LEU A 11 -8.81 44.52 19.01
CA LEU A 11 -8.89 43.06 18.90
C LEU A 11 -8.14 42.64 17.62
N THR A 12 -6.89 42.20 17.78
CA THR A 12 -6.12 41.54 16.72
C THR A 12 -6.81 40.22 16.37
N VAL A 13 -7.48 40.17 15.21
CA VAL A 13 -8.06 38.93 14.67
C VAL A 13 -6.91 38.07 14.13
N ALA A 14 -6.63 36.95 14.80
CA ALA A 14 -5.63 35.99 14.35
C ALA A 14 -6.06 35.37 13.01
N ALA A 15 -5.14 35.36 12.04
CA ALA A 15 -5.35 34.70 10.76
C ALA A 15 -5.47 33.17 10.95
N PRO A 16 -6.38 32.48 10.24
CA PRO A 16 -6.51 31.03 10.34
C PRO A 16 -5.28 30.33 9.78
N THR A 17 -4.69 29.44 10.57
CA THR A 17 -3.53 28.63 10.18
C THR A 17 -3.89 27.68 9.03
N PRO A 18 -3.06 27.56 7.96
CA PRO A 18 -3.32 26.62 6.88
C PRO A 18 -3.30 25.18 7.42
N THR A 19 -4.44 24.51 7.37
CA THR A 19 -4.54 23.10 7.74
C THR A 19 -3.92 22.22 6.65
N ALA A 20 -3.10 21.26 7.07
CA ALA A 20 -2.45 20.33 6.16
C ALA A 20 -3.51 19.53 5.38
N ARG A 21 -3.47 19.62 4.04
CA ARG A 21 -4.36 18.84 3.18
C ARG A 21 -4.02 17.35 3.30
N LYS A 22 -4.98 16.53 3.73
CA LYS A 22 -4.84 15.07 3.71
C LYS A 22 -4.64 14.60 2.27
N LYS A 23 -3.56 13.86 2.02
CA LYS A 23 -3.32 13.21 0.72
C LYS A 23 -4.37 12.12 0.52
N VAL A 24 -5.23 12.30 -0.47
CA VAL A 24 -6.24 11.28 -0.83
C VAL A 24 -5.52 10.07 -1.43
N LYS A 25 -5.74 8.88 -0.88
CA LYS A 25 -5.18 7.63 -1.40
C LYS A 25 -5.90 7.28 -2.71
N GLY A 26 -5.14 7.12 -3.80
CA GLY A 26 -5.69 6.72 -5.10
C GLY A 26 -6.26 5.29 -5.10
N PRO A 27 -6.89 4.87 -6.21
CA PRO A 27 -7.49 3.55 -6.34
C PRO A 27 -6.47 2.43 -6.11
N ASN A 28 -6.87 1.37 -5.39
CA ASN A 28 -6.04 0.19 -5.21
C ASN A 28 -5.82 -0.50 -6.55
N LYS A 29 -4.56 -0.77 -6.88
CA LYS A 29 -4.13 -1.50 -8.08
C LYS A 29 -3.52 -2.84 -7.66
N SER A 30 -3.62 -3.83 -8.54
CA SER A 30 -2.94 -5.11 -8.35
C SER A 30 -1.44 -4.92 -8.26
N ARG A 31 -0.79 -5.67 -7.36
CA ARG A 31 0.65 -5.57 -7.10
C ARG A 31 1.21 -6.96 -6.82
N ALA A 32 2.38 -7.22 -7.37
CA ALA A 32 3.13 -8.43 -7.12
C ALA A 32 4.37 -8.15 -6.26
N VAL A 33 4.72 -9.11 -5.41
CA VAL A 33 5.96 -9.09 -4.63
C VAL A 33 6.68 -10.42 -4.80
N ILE A 34 8.00 -10.33 -4.97
CA ILE A 34 8.89 -11.50 -5.03
C ILE A 34 9.35 -11.83 -3.62
N ARG A 35 9.25 -13.09 -3.22
CA ARG A 35 9.72 -13.61 -1.93
C ARG A 35 10.42 -14.95 -2.12
N ASP A 36 11.31 -15.29 -1.20
CA ASP A 36 11.80 -16.66 -1.12
C ASP A 36 10.65 -17.60 -0.72
N VAL A 37 10.72 -18.84 -1.18
CA VAL A 37 9.76 -19.87 -0.78
C VAL A 37 10.12 -20.34 0.63
N GLU A 38 9.16 -20.34 1.54
CA GLU A 38 9.38 -20.83 2.90
C GLU A 38 9.27 -22.35 2.98
N ALA A 39 10.07 -22.96 3.85
CA ALA A 39 9.99 -24.39 4.12
C ALA A 39 8.60 -24.74 4.67
N GLY A 40 7.98 -25.79 4.12
CA GLY A 40 6.60 -26.18 4.48
C GLY A 40 5.49 -25.45 3.72
N SER A 41 5.82 -24.52 2.80
CA SER A 41 4.81 -23.88 1.96
C SER A 41 4.05 -24.89 1.09
N SER A 42 2.74 -24.70 0.97
CA SER A 42 1.82 -25.55 0.21
C SER A 42 1.04 -24.84 -0.88
N VAL A 43 1.61 -23.77 -1.42
CA VAL A 43 0.94 -22.96 -2.45
C VAL A 43 1.18 -23.52 -3.84
N ASP A 44 0.15 -23.51 -4.67
CA ASP A 44 0.20 -23.95 -6.06
C ASP A 44 0.30 -22.74 -6.99
N CYS A 45 1.07 -22.91 -8.07
CA CYS A 45 1.25 -21.87 -9.08
C CYS A 45 0.00 -21.74 -9.94
N MET A 46 -0.54 -20.53 -10.07
CA MET A 46 -1.75 -20.28 -10.86
C MET A 46 -1.52 -20.40 -12.38
N HIS A 47 -0.26 -20.41 -12.84
CA HIS A 47 0.08 -20.53 -14.26
C HIS A 47 0.25 -21.99 -14.71
N CYS A 48 1.05 -22.78 -14.00
CA CYS A 48 1.32 -24.17 -14.38
C CYS A 48 0.56 -25.22 -13.54
N GLY A 49 -0.07 -24.82 -12.43
CA GLY A 49 -0.76 -25.74 -11.52
C GLY A 49 0.16 -26.51 -10.57
N ASP A 50 1.48 -26.50 -10.82
CA ASP A 50 2.45 -27.18 -9.96
C ASP A 50 2.72 -26.42 -8.66
N ARG A 51 3.11 -27.17 -7.63
CA ARG A 51 3.43 -26.62 -6.32
C ARG A 51 4.69 -25.76 -6.33
N VAL A 52 4.61 -24.57 -5.72
CA VAL A 52 5.77 -23.69 -5.51
C VAL A 52 6.54 -24.19 -4.28
N LYS A 53 7.45 -25.14 -4.51
CA LYS A 53 8.15 -25.87 -3.46
C LYS A 53 9.46 -25.22 -3.03
N PHE A 54 9.71 -25.26 -1.72
CA PHE A 54 11.01 -24.95 -1.15
C PHE A 54 12.02 -26.03 -1.54
N GLN A 55 13.26 -25.62 -1.84
CA GLN A 55 14.38 -26.52 -2.03
C GLN A 55 15.58 -25.97 -1.25
N ALA A 56 16.16 -26.75 -0.33
CA ALA A 56 17.20 -26.23 0.57
C ALA A 56 18.45 -25.70 -0.15
N LYS A 57 18.82 -26.33 -1.28
CA LYS A 57 19.97 -25.92 -2.11
C LYS A 57 19.64 -24.83 -3.11
N VAL A 58 18.37 -24.67 -3.48
CA VAL A 58 17.94 -23.76 -4.54
C VAL A 58 16.96 -22.79 -3.91
N ARG A 59 17.41 -21.54 -3.69
CA ARG A 59 16.59 -20.44 -3.14
C ARG A 59 15.51 -20.05 -4.14
N ASN A 60 14.54 -20.94 -4.33
CA ASN A 60 13.39 -20.73 -5.18
C ASN A 60 12.65 -19.51 -4.68
N LYS A 61 12.16 -18.72 -5.64
CA LYS A 61 11.36 -17.55 -5.36
C LYS A 61 9.93 -17.79 -5.82
N GLN A 62 9.01 -17.30 -5.01
CA GLN A 62 7.60 -17.19 -5.34
C GLN A 62 7.25 -15.73 -5.64
N VAL A 63 6.27 -15.54 -6.51
CA VAL A 63 5.63 -14.26 -6.73
C VAL A 63 4.23 -14.31 -6.13
N ILE A 64 3.96 -13.38 -5.23
CA ILE A 64 2.66 -13.24 -4.57
C ILE A 64 1.99 -12.01 -5.19
N CYS A 65 0.94 -12.22 -5.97
CA CYS A 65 0.19 -11.17 -6.65
C CYS A 65 -1.13 -10.91 -5.94
N ASN A 66 -1.30 -9.69 -5.42
CA ASN A 66 -2.56 -9.27 -4.85
C ASN A 66 -3.45 -8.69 -5.96
N VAL A 67 -4.57 -9.34 -6.25
CA VAL A 67 -5.46 -8.99 -7.36
C VAL A 67 -6.58 -8.09 -6.86
N TYR A 68 -6.67 -6.90 -7.45
CA TYR A 68 -7.76 -5.96 -7.23
C TYR A 68 -8.58 -5.77 -8.52
N VAL A 69 -9.90 -5.87 -8.42
CA VAL A 69 -10.84 -5.57 -9.51
C VAL A 69 -11.72 -4.42 -9.07
N LYS A 70 -11.77 -3.34 -9.87
CA LYS A 70 -12.49 -2.09 -9.52
C LYS A 70 -12.09 -1.58 -8.12
N SER A 71 -10.79 -1.62 -7.83
CA SER A 71 -10.18 -1.22 -6.53
C SER A 71 -10.63 -2.02 -5.30
N ARG A 72 -11.39 -3.10 -5.49
CA ARG A 72 -11.74 -4.06 -4.44
C ARG A 72 -10.80 -5.25 -4.49
N TRP A 73 -10.34 -5.68 -3.32
CA TRP A 73 -9.54 -6.88 -3.20
C TRP A 73 -10.37 -8.09 -3.62
N VAL A 74 -9.81 -8.96 -4.45
CA VAL A 74 -10.48 -10.16 -4.94
C VAL A 74 -9.82 -11.40 -4.36
N ARG A 75 -8.51 -11.53 -4.55
CA ARG A 75 -7.75 -12.71 -4.15
C ARG A 75 -6.24 -12.46 -4.22
N VAL A 76 -5.50 -13.42 -3.67
CA VAL A 76 -4.04 -13.54 -3.84
C VAL A 76 -3.77 -14.69 -4.78
N GLU A 77 -2.88 -14.48 -5.74
CA GLU A 77 -2.37 -15.52 -6.63
C GLU A 77 -0.89 -15.75 -6.37
N HIS A 78 -0.46 -17.01 -6.44
CA HIS A 78 0.92 -17.42 -6.27
C HIS A 78 1.45 -17.94 -7.60
N PHE A 79 2.72 -17.64 -7.89
CA PHE A 79 3.41 -18.10 -9.08
C PHE A 79 4.85 -18.49 -8.74
N HIS A 80 5.44 -19.39 -9.52
CA HIS A 80 6.90 -19.46 -9.60
C HIS A 80 7.42 -18.15 -10.21
N LEU A 81 8.66 -17.79 -9.86
CA LEU A 81 9.31 -16.61 -10.44
C LEU A 81 9.28 -16.63 -11.98
N ASP A 82 9.62 -17.77 -12.57
CA ASP A 82 9.72 -17.93 -14.02
C ASP A 82 8.34 -17.91 -14.68
N CYS A 83 7.33 -18.50 -14.03
CA CYS A 83 5.96 -18.52 -14.52
C CYS A 83 5.31 -17.13 -14.51
N TYR A 84 5.64 -16.27 -13.54
CA TYR A 84 5.07 -14.93 -13.47
C TYR A 84 5.49 -14.05 -14.66
N SER A 85 6.68 -14.27 -15.22
CA SER A 85 7.14 -13.55 -16.41
C SER A 85 6.53 -14.06 -17.72
N ALA A 86 5.96 -15.27 -17.72
CA ALA A 86 5.39 -15.91 -18.90
C ALA A 86 3.86 -15.84 -18.99
N ALA A 87 3.18 -15.38 -17.92
CA ALA A 87 1.73 -15.21 -17.83
C ALA A 87 1.27 -13.83 -18.33
#